data_AF-A0A3M1FE32-F1
#
_entry.id   AF-A0A3M1FE32-F1
#
_cell.length_a   1.000
_cell.length_b   1.000
_cell.length_c   1.000
_cell.angle_alpha   90.00
_cell.angle_beta   90.00
_cell.angle_gamma   90.00
#
_symmetry.space_group_name_H-M   'P 1'
#
loop_
_entity.id
_entity.type
_entity.pdbx_description
1 polymer ?
#
loop_
_entity_poly.entity_id
_entity_poly.type
_entity_poly.pdbx_seq_one_letter_code
_entity_poly.pdbx_strand_id
1 'polypeptide(L)' 'MVEAVTAPEATAEETAGEQTENKWVYLFDEVDQAEAKVGGDWEAVRALLGGKGANLAEMTRIGVPVPPGFTV' A
#
# COMPACT_ATOMS: atom_id res chain seq x y z
N MET A 1 27.18 5.97 28.80
CA MET A 1 27.24 5.59 27.36
C MET A 1 25.87 5.10 26.99
N VAL A 2 25.33 5.70 25.93
CA VAL A 2 23.92 5.68 25.52
C VAL A 2 23.79 4.56 24.50
N GLU A 3 22.91 3.58 24.73
CA GLU A 3 22.49 2.67 23.66
C GLU A 3 20.97 2.75 23.53
N ALA A 4 20.58 2.84 22.27
CA ALA A 4 19.39 3.51 21.82
C ALA A 4 18.11 2.77 22.20
N VAL A 5 17.10 3.56 22.50
CA VAL A 5 15.68 3.22 22.38
C VAL A 5 15.45 2.54 21.03
N THR A 6 15.25 1.22 21.05
CA THR A 6 14.83 0.46 19.87
C THR A 6 13.32 0.67 19.77
N ALA A 7 12.90 1.44 18.77
CA ALA A 7 11.51 1.74 18.49
C ALA A 7 10.71 0.45 18.33
N PRO A 8 9.45 0.40 18.79
CA PRO A 8 8.62 -0.78 18.66
C PRO A 8 8.32 -1.03 17.18
N GLU A 9 8.59 -2.25 16.73
CA GLU A 9 8.11 -2.78 15.47
C GLU A 9 6.60 -2.59 15.38
N ALA A 10 6.16 -1.85 14.36
CA ALA A 10 4.76 -1.63 14.06
C ALA A 10 4.14 -2.97 13.60
N THR A 11 3.65 -3.74 14.57
CA THR A 11 2.67 -4.80 14.36
C THR A 11 1.28 -4.19 14.57
N ALA A 12 0.53 -4.01 13.48
CA ALA A 12 -0.93 -3.91 13.42
C ALA A 12 -1.27 -3.51 11.98
N GLU A 13 -2.17 -4.14 11.23
CA GLU A 13 -3.16 -5.15 11.58
C GLU A 13 -3.67 -5.74 10.26
N GLU A 14 -3.76 -7.06 10.19
CA GLU A 14 -4.73 -7.69 9.30
C GLU A 14 -6.12 -7.28 9.80
N THR A 15 -6.81 -6.41 9.07
CA THR A 15 -8.27 -6.34 9.14
C THR A 15 -8.79 -6.62 7.74
N ALA A 16 -9.06 -7.91 7.51
CA ALA A 16 -10.06 -8.34 6.55
C ALA A 16 -11.42 -7.79 6.99
N GLY A 17 -11.65 -6.51 6.69
CA GLY A 17 -12.96 -5.90 6.73
C GLY A 17 -13.69 -6.26 5.45
N GLU A 18 -14.78 -7.00 5.58
CA GLU A 18 -15.81 -7.06 4.56
C GLU A 18 -16.20 -5.63 4.16
N GLN A 19 -15.79 -5.19 2.96
CA GLN A 19 -16.16 -3.87 2.42
C GLN A 19 -17.05 -4.06 1.20
N THR A 20 -18.33 -4.33 1.48
CA THR A 20 -19.42 -4.09 0.53
C THR A 20 -19.74 -2.60 0.49
N GLU A 21 -18.76 -1.76 0.14
CA GLU A 21 -18.91 -0.35 -0.24
C GLU A 21 -17.57 0.08 -0.84
N ASN A 22 -17.59 0.66 -2.04
CA ASN A 22 -16.41 0.83 -2.87
C ASN A 22 -15.22 1.46 -2.13
N LYS A 23 -14.13 0.70 -1.95
CA LYS A 23 -12.82 1.25 -1.54
C LYS A 23 -12.22 2.10 -2.67
N TRP A 24 -12.02 3.38 -2.38
CA TRP A 24 -11.42 4.37 -3.30
C TRP A 24 -9.99 4.74 -2.90
N VAL A 25 -9.64 4.62 -1.62
CA VAL A 25 -8.30 5.00 -1.13
C VAL A 25 -7.44 3.76 -0.92
N TYR A 26 -6.22 3.76 -1.44
CA TYR A 26 -5.23 2.70 -1.29
C TYR A 26 -3.93 3.26 -0.71
N LEU A 27 -3.46 2.71 0.39
CA LEU A 27 -2.11 2.99 0.88
C LEU A 27 -1.07 2.44 -0.11
N PHE A 28 0.12 3.04 -0.19
CA PHE A 28 1.18 2.53 -1.06
C PHE A 28 1.63 1.11 -0.69
N ASP A 29 1.40 0.70 0.56
CA ASP A 29 1.67 -0.64 1.08
C ASP A 29 0.53 -1.64 0.77
N GLU A 30 -0.65 -1.15 0.39
CA GLU A 30 -1.84 -1.97 0.09
C GLU A 30 -2.01 -2.24 -1.42
N VAL A 31 -0.90 -2.30 -2.18
CA VAL A 31 -0.98 -2.50 -3.63
C VAL A 31 -1.64 -3.83 -4.01
N ASP A 32 -1.49 -4.85 -3.18
CA ASP A 32 -2.12 -6.17 -3.38
C ASP A 32 -3.65 -6.08 -3.31
N GLN A 33 -4.20 -5.16 -2.52
CA GLN A 33 -5.64 -4.91 -2.46
C GLN A 33 -6.13 -4.18 -3.72
N ALA A 34 -5.33 -3.25 -4.26
CA ALA A 34 -5.62 -2.60 -5.52
C ALA A 34 -5.55 -3.59 -6.70
N GLU A 35 -4.60 -4.52 -6.68
CA GLU A 35 -4.45 -5.61 -7.65
C GLU A 35 -5.64 -6.58 -7.57
N ALA A 36 -6.07 -6.97 -6.36
CA ALA A 36 -7.24 -7.81 -6.16
C ALA A 36 -8.55 -7.13 -6.63
N LYS A 37 -8.68 -5.82 -6.45
CA LYS A 37 -9.84 -5.02 -6.91
C LYS A 37 -10.03 -5.08 -8.43
N VAL A 38 -8.93 -5.09 -9.19
CA VAL A 38 -8.96 -5.05 -10.66
C VAL A 38 -8.77 -6.42 -11.31
N GLY A 39 -8.66 -7.48 -10.51
CA GLY A 39 -8.58 -8.86 -11.01
C GLY A 39 -7.19 -9.34 -11.42
N GLY A 40 -6.13 -8.75 -10.85
CA GLY A 40 -4.74 -9.17 -11.11
C GLY A 40 -4.08 -8.54 -12.33
N ASP A 41 -4.71 -7.55 -12.97
CA ASP A 41 -4.14 -6.85 -14.11
C ASP A 41 -3.40 -5.57 -13.69
N TRP A 42 -2.08 -5.53 -13.92
CA TRP A 42 -1.24 -4.40 -13.53
C TRP A 42 -1.54 -3.11 -14.30
N GLU A 43 -2.01 -3.23 -15.55
CA GLU A 43 -2.41 -2.08 -16.35
C GLU A 43 -3.66 -1.44 -15.77
N ALA A 44 -4.60 -2.25 -15.29
CA ALA A 44 -5.77 -1.79 -14.55
C ALA A 44 -5.41 -1.20 -13.17
N VAL A 45 -4.40 -1.71 -12.46
CA VAL A 45 -3.88 -1.09 -11.23
C VAL A 45 -3.31 0.31 -11.52
N ARG A 46 -2.55 0.45 -12.61
CA ARG A 46 -2.03 1.75 -13.07
C ARG A 46 -3.14 2.70 -13.50
N ALA A 47 -4.23 2.18 -14.08
CA ALA A 47 -5.40 2.97 -14.40
C ALA A 47 -6.16 3.43 -13.13
N LEU A 48 -6.18 2.60 -12.08
CA LEU A 48 -6.85 2.88 -10.81
C LEU A 48 -6.04 3.85 -9.93
N LEU A 49 -4.75 3.60 -9.73
CA LEU A 49 -3.86 4.39 -8.88
C LEU A 49 -3.18 5.55 -9.63
N GLY A 50 -3.31 5.60 -10.95
CA GLY A 50 -2.56 6.51 -11.81
C GLY A 50 -1.06 6.17 -11.90
N GLY A 51 -0.39 6.75 -12.90
CA GLY A 51 1.01 6.41 -13.20
C GLY A 51 2.03 6.76 -12.11
N LYS A 52 1.75 7.73 -11.23
CA LYS A 52 2.63 8.07 -10.09
C LYS A 52 2.32 7.23 -8.86
N GLY A 53 1.04 7.03 -8.54
CA GLY A 53 0.60 6.23 -7.40
C GLY A 53 1.02 4.76 -7.56
N ALA A 54 0.82 4.21 -8.76
CA ALA A 54 1.27 2.85 -9.07
C ALA A 54 2.80 2.70 -9.01
N ASN A 55 3.58 3.69 -9.45
CA ASN A 55 5.04 3.63 -9.38
C ASN A 55 5.54 3.73 -7.93
N LEU A 56 4.95 4.60 -7.11
CA LEU A 56 5.26 4.67 -5.68
C LEU A 56 4.87 3.38 -4.94
N ALA A 57 3.73 2.78 -5.28
CA ALA A 57 3.32 1.49 -4.75
C ALA A 57 4.27 0.34 -5.20
N GLU A 58 4.74 0.36 -6.44
CA GLU A 58 5.77 -0.56 -6.96
C GLU A 58 7.09 -0.39 -6.18
N MET A 59 7.50 0.86 -5.91
CA MET A 59 8.69 1.18 -5.11
C MET A 59 8.58 0.66 -3.67
N THR A 60 7.42 0.80 -3.03
CA THR A 60 7.16 0.25 -1.70
C THR A 60 7.23 -1.28 -1.74
N ARG A 61 6.63 -1.92 -2.75
CA ARG A 61 6.62 -3.39 -2.91
C ARG A 61 8.01 -4.00 -3.14
N ILE A 62 8.93 -3.27 -3.80
CA ILE A 62 10.32 -3.71 -3.97
C ILE A 62 11.22 -3.41 -2.76
N GLY A 63 10.66 -2.87 -1.67
CA GLY A 63 11.39 -2.58 -0.44
C GLY A 63 12.23 -1.30 -0.48
N VAL A 64 11.96 -0.38 -1.43
CA VAL A 64 12.54 0.97 -1.36
C VAL A 64 11.84 1.71 -0.22
N PRO A 65 12.57 2.41 0.66
CA PRO A 65 11.96 3.17 1.75
C PRO A 65 11.25 4.41 1.17
N VAL A 66 9.99 4.23 0.77
CA VAL A 66 9.10 5.31 0.32
C VAL A 66 8.43 5.92 1.55
N PRO A 67 8.31 7.27 1.64
CA PRO A 67 7.52 7.89 2.69
C PRO A 67 6.08 7.34 2.72
N PRO A 68 5.50 7.11 3.92
CA PRO A 68 4.15 6.58 4.03
C PRO A 68 3.14 7.52 3.36
N GLY A 69 2.21 6.96 2.60
CA GLY A 69 1.23 7.72 1.84
C GLY A 69 0.14 6.84 1.22
N PHE A 70 -0.78 7.49 0.51
CA PHE A 70 -1.92 6.86 -0.12
C PHE A 70 -2.24 7.50 -1.47
N THR A 71 -2.97 6.76 -2.29
CA THR A 71 -3.58 7.18 -3.55
C THR A 71 -5.10 7.06 -3.45
N VAL A 72 -5.82 7.91 -4.16
CA VAL A 72 -7.30 7.95 -4.23
C VAL A 72 -7.74 7.69 -5.67
#